data_AF-A0AAN6C3E1-F1
#
_entry.id   AF-A0AAN6C3E1-F1
#
_cell.length_a   1.000
_cell.length_b   1.000
_cell.length_c   1.000
_cell.angle_alpha   90.00
_cell.angle_beta   90.00
_cell.angle_gamma   90.00
#
_symmetry.space_group_name_H-M   'P 1'
#
loop_
_entity.id
_entity.type
_entity.pdbx_description
1 polymer ?
#
loop_
_entity_poly.entity_id
_entity_poly.type
_entity_poly.pdbx_seq_one_letter_code
_entity_poly.pdbx_strand_id
1 'polypeptide(L)'
;MGITNHELKYLLNGSFTEATLDKLILMSDQDCKNWNGNPLFRQFTTNVVVTSVGHWKAPKRIREWATSVLMEHLEGQDIEREAAAKRAAAAKADEEAAAARKAAAEKKKADKLAIEMEASAVRDDARSAAKAAAAKQAAADKAALQAFARAANEALARECARASTNSVASDIYFEGDNLIAFD
;
A
#
# COMPACT_ATOMS: atom_id res chain seq x y z
N MET A 1 45.15 2.42 -43.88
CA MET A 1 44.55 3.73 -43.53
C MET A 1 45.38 4.31 -42.41
N GLY A 2 46.00 5.48 -42.60
CA GLY A 2 46.85 6.11 -41.59
C GLY A 2 46.08 7.01 -40.63
N ILE A 3 46.72 7.39 -39.53
CA ILE A 3 46.24 8.46 -38.66
C ILE A 3 46.22 9.79 -39.40
N THR A 4 45.31 10.70 -39.05
CA THR A 4 45.22 12.04 -39.66
C THR A 4 45.92 13.11 -38.80
N ASN A 5 46.22 14.27 -39.39
CA ASN A 5 46.73 15.43 -38.65
C ASN A 5 45.76 15.91 -37.54
N HIS A 6 44.46 15.76 -37.77
CA HIS A 6 43.45 16.14 -36.79
C HIS A 6 43.49 15.22 -35.57
N GLU A 7 43.56 13.91 -35.81
CA GLU A 7 43.72 12.90 -34.75
C GLU A 7 45.03 13.09 -33.97
N LEU A 8 46.15 13.41 -34.65
CA LEU A 8 47.41 13.71 -33.97
C LEU A 8 47.31 14.93 -33.04
N LYS A 9 46.56 15.97 -33.41
CA LYS A 9 46.33 17.13 -32.53
C LYS A 9 45.52 16.75 -31.30
N TYR A 10 44.51 15.89 -31.44
CA TYR A 10 43.76 15.41 -30.27
C TYR A 10 44.66 14.62 -29.32
N LEU A 11 45.46 13.68 -29.85
CA LEU A 11 46.37 12.87 -29.05
C LEU A 11 47.38 13.73 -28.28
N LEU A 12 47.91 14.78 -28.92
CA LEU A 12 48.79 15.76 -28.29
C LEU A 12 48.15 16.49 -27.10
N ASN A 13 46.83 16.69 -27.16
CA ASN A 13 46.05 17.32 -26.10
C ASN A 13 45.48 16.30 -25.09
N GLY A 14 45.87 15.02 -25.17
CA GLY A 14 45.38 13.95 -24.29
C GLY A 14 43.98 13.44 -24.63
N SER A 15 43.45 13.78 -25.80
CA SER A 15 42.13 13.33 -26.26
C SER A 15 42.27 12.24 -27.33
N PHE A 16 41.47 11.19 -27.26
CA PHE A 16 41.53 10.07 -28.19
C PHE A 16 40.17 9.40 -28.34
N THR A 17 40.02 8.65 -29.43
CA THR A 17 38.90 7.72 -29.65
C THR A 17 39.45 6.31 -29.79
N GLU A 18 38.63 5.30 -29.52
CA GLU A 18 38.99 3.89 -29.74
C GLU A 18 39.52 3.66 -31.17
N ALA A 19 38.82 4.18 -32.17
CA ALA A 19 39.24 4.09 -33.57
C ALA A 19 40.60 4.77 -33.84
N THR A 20 40.94 5.84 -33.12
CA THR A 20 42.25 6.49 -33.23
C THR A 20 43.34 5.64 -32.57
N LEU A 21 43.07 5.02 -31.42
CA LEU A 21 44.01 4.11 -30.76
C LEU A 21 44.26 2.86 -31.61
N ASP A 22 43.21 2.28 -32.21
CA ASP A 22 43.35 1.11 -33.10
C ASP A 22 44.25 1.39 -34.30
N LYS A 23 44.13 2.58 -34.91
CA LYS A 23 45.02 3.00 -35.99
C LYS A 23 46.48 3.08 -35.53
N LEU A 24 46.73 3.53 -34.31
CA LEU A 24 48.07 3.57 -33.72
C LEU A 24 48.59 2.17 -33.39
N ILE A 25 47.72 1.27 -32.94
CA ILE A 25 48.07 -0.13 -32.66
C ILE A 25 48.49 -0.86 -33.95
N LEU A 26 47.84 -0.54 -35.07
CA LEU A 26 48.10 -1.14 -36.37
C LEU A 26 49.21 -0.44 -37.18
N MET A 27 49.83 0.62 -36.65
CA MET A 27 50.87 1.34 -37.37
C MET A 27 52.11 0.48 -37.62
N SER A 28 52.55 0.47 -38.88
CA SER A 28 53.78 -0.20 -39.30
C SER A 28 55.00 0.73 -39.21
N ASP A 29 56.19 0.14 -39.35
CA ASP A 29 57.44 0.88 -39.47
C ASP A 29 57.43 1.82 -40.69
N GLN A 30 56.79 1.40 -41.79
CA GLN A 30 56.68 2.19 -43.00
C GLN A 30 55.77 3.41 -42.79
N ASP A 31 54.68 3.25 -42.05
CA ASP A 31 53.82 4.37 -41.68
C ASP A 31 54.62 5.40 -40.87
N CYS A 32 55.36 4.97 -39.85
CA CYS A 32 56.20 5.86 -39.05
C CYS A 32 57.23 6.63 -39.91
N LYS A 33 57.81 5.97 -40.91
CA LYS A 33 58.75 6.61 -41.85
C LYS A 33 58.05 7.66 -42.73
N ASN A 34 56.87 7.35 -43.24
CA ASN A 34 56.07 8.28 -44.05
C ASN A 34 55.68 9.53 -43.25
N TRP A 35 55.43 9.36 -41.95
CA TRP A 35 55.09 10.45 -41.03
C TRP A 35 56.29 11.21 -40.43
N ASN A 36 57.53 10.78 -40.72
CA ASN A 36 58.73 11.40 -40.13
C ASN A 36 58.90 12.88 -40.52
N GLY A 37 58.42 13.28 -41.70
CA GLY A 37 58.42 14.69 -42.14
C GLY A 37 57.39 15.57 -41.42
N ASN A 38 56.45 14.97 -40.68
CA ASN A 38 55.34 15.69 -40.08
C ASN A 38 55.68 16.21 -38.67
N PRO A 39 55.58 17.52 -38.40
CA PRO A 39 55.93 18.10 -37.10
C PRO A 39 55.00 17.65 -35.97
N LEU A 40 53.70 17.42 -36.24
CA LEU A 40 52.75 16.95 -35.23
C LEU A 40 53.08 15.52 -34.78
N PHE A 41 53.46 14.66 -35.73
CA PHE A 41 53.88 13.30 -35.40
C PHE A 41 55.16 13.28 -34.55
N ARG A 42 56.10 14.19 -34.82
CA ARG A 42 57.30 14.38 -33.99
C ARG A 42 56.98 14.82 -32.57
N GLN A 43 56.07 15.77 -32.42
CA GLN A 43 55.62 16.19 -31.11
C GLN A 43 54.90 15.05 -30.38
N PHE A 44 54.01 14.31 -31.05
CA PHE A 44 53.26 13.21 -30.44
C PHE A 44 54.22 12.13 -29.90
N THR A 45 55.13 11.67 -30.75
CA THR A 45 56.11 10.65 -30.36
C THR A 45 57.01 11.13 -29.22
N THR A 46 57.46 12.38 -29.24
CA THR A 46 58.38 12.91 -28.22
C THR A 46 57.68 13.23 -26.90
N ASN A 47 56.52 13.88 -26.94
CA ASN A 47 55.86 14.41 -25.75
C ASN A 47 54.92 13.39 -25.11
N VAL A 48 54.29 12.54 -25.91
CA VAL A 48 53.28 11.58 -25.43
C VAL A 48 53.88 10.19 -25.27
N VAL A 49 54.54 9.69 -26.32
CA VAL A 49 55.13 8.34 -26.33
C VAL A 49 56.56 8.33 -25.75
N VAL A 50 57.14 9.52 -25.50
CA VAL A 50 58.48 9.70 -24.94
C VAL A 50 59.57 8.98 -25.78
N THR A 51 59.46 9.10 -27.10
CA THR A 51 60.41 8.53 -28.07
C THR A 51 60.73 9.51 -29.20
N SER A 52 61.96 9.50 -29.69
CA SER A 52 62.36 10.30 -30.85
C SER A 52 61.92 9.67 -32.18
N VAL A 53 61.58 10.51 -33.17
CA VAL A 53 61.22 10.04 -34.52
C VAL A 53 62.44 9.53 -35.27
N GLY A 54 62.31 8.38 -35.93
CA GLY A 54 63.38 7.71 -36.66
C GLY A 54 64.00 6.53 -35.90
N HIS A 55 63.54 6.23 -34.69
CA HIS A 55 63.89 4.99 -34.00
C HIS A 55 62.88 3.90 -34.32
N TRP A 56 63.38 2.74 -34.74
CA TRP A 56 62.62 1.49 -34.91
C TRP A 56 61.87 1.05 -33.64
N LYS A 57 62.18 1.66 -32.49
CA LYS A 57 61.46 1.49 -31.22
C LYS A 57 60.16 2.30 -31.14
N ALA A 58 60.01 3.37 -31.92
CA ALA A 58 58.80 4.20 -31.90
C ALA A 58 57.52 3.41 -32.23
N PRO A 59 57.46 2.56 -33.27
CA PRO A 59 56.30 1.69 -33.53
C PRO A 59 55.92 0.81 -32.34
N LYS A 60 56.89 0.21 -31.66
CA LYS A 60 56.64 -0.61 -30.47
C LYS A 60 56.09 0.24 -29.32
N ARG A 61 56.71 1.39 -29.05
CA ARG A 61 56.28 2.31 -27.98
C ARG A 61 54.90 2.90 -28.23
N ILE A 62 54.57 3.24 -29.48
CA ILE A 62 53.24 3.74 -29.87
C ILE A 62 52.18 2.67 -29.59
N ARG A 63 52.45 1.42 -29.96
CA ARG A 63 51.56 0.28 -29.66
C ARG A 63 51.38 0.08 -28.15
N GLU A 64 52.48 0.00 -27.41
CA GLU A 64 52.44 -0.13 -25.95
C GLU A 64 51.63 0.99 -25.29
N TRP A 65 51.88 2.23 -25.68
CA TRP A 65 51.15 3.40 -25.19
C TRP A 65 49.66 3.31 -25.50
N ALA A 66 49.30 3.06 -26.77
CA ALA A 66 47.90 3.00 -27.20
C ALA A 66 47.14 1.86 -26.51
N THR A 67 47.76 0.69 -26.34
CA THR A 67 47.18 -0.43 -25.60
C THR A 67 47.00 -0.10 -24.12
N SER A 68 47.99 0.51 -23.46
CA SER A 68 47.87 0.94 -22.06
C SER A 68 46.70 1.89 -21.85
N VAL A 69 46.58 2.90 -22.72
CA VAL A 69 45.50 3.89 -22.68
C VAL A 69 44.14 3.24 -22.92
N LEU A 70 44.04 2.28 -23.85
CA LEU A 70 42.81 1.53 -24.09
C LEU A 70 42.40 0.71 -22.86
N MET A 71 43.35 0.03 -22.22
CA MET A 71 43.07 -0.78 -21.02
C MET A 71 42.60 0.08 -19.85
N GLU A 72 43.25 1.21 -19.58
CA GLU A 72 42.81 2.17 -18.55
C GLU A 72 41.40 2.69 -18.83
N HIS A 73 41.07 2.96 -20.10
CA HIS A 73 39.73 3.40 -20.49
C HIS A 73 38.67 2.32 -20.23
N LEU A 74 38.97 1.06 -20.58
CA LEU A 74 38.06 -0.08 -20.36
C LEU A 74 37.86 -0.36 -18.86
N GLU A 75 38.92 -0.31 -18.05
CA GLU A 75 38.81 -0.45 -16.59
C GLU A 75 37.92 0.63 -15.97
N GLY A 76 38.05 1.88 -16.42
CA GLY A 76 37.17 2.97 -15.99
C GLY A 76 35.70 2.73 -16.32
N GLN A 77 35.40 2.21 -17.52
CA GLN A 77 34.03 1.88 -17.92
C GLN A 77 33.43 0.75 -17.10
N ASP A 78 34.21 -0.28 -16.76
CA ASP A 78 33.73 -1.40 -15.95
C ASP A 78 33.35 -0.94 -14.53
N ILE A 79 34.15 -0.05 -13.93
CA ILE A 79 33.84 0.57 -12.64
C ILE A 79 32.54 1.38 -12.71
N GLU A 80 32.37 2.20 -13.75
CA GLU A 80 31.14 3.00 -13.94
C GLU A 80 29.91 2.12 -14.14
N ARG A 81 30.05 1.03 -14.91
CA ARG A 81 28.97 0.07 -15.17
C ARG A 81 28.56 -0.66 -13.91
N GLU A 82 29.51 -1.09 -13.09
CA GLU A 82 29.23 -1.71 -11.80
C GLU A 82 28.54 -0.73 -10.84
N ALA A 83 28.99 0.52 -10.79
CA ALA A 83 28.37 1.57 -9.98
C ALA A 83 26.93 1.87 -10.44
N ALA A 84 26.69 1.92 -11.75
CA ALA A 84 25.35 2.09 -12.32
C ALA A 84 24.44 0.90 -11.99
N ALA A 85 24.95 -0.32 -12.08
CA ALA A 85 24.21 -1.53 -11.72
C ALA A 85 23.81 -1.52 -10.23
N LYS A 86 24.72 -1.12 -9.32
CA LYS A 86 24.43 -0.98 -7.88
C LYS A 86 23.36 0.07 -7.61
N ARG A 87 23.39 1.22 -8.28
CA ARG A 87 22.35 2.25 -8.15
C ARG A 87 20.99 1.76 -8.62
N ALA A 88 20.94 1.04 -9.75
CA ALA A 88 19.70 0.47 -10.27
C ALA A 88 19.12 -0.62 -9.34
N ALA A 89 19.97 -1.45 -8.74
CA ALA A 89 19.55 -2.45 -7.77
C ALA A 89 18.98 -1.81 -6.49
N ALA A 90 19.61 -0.75 -5.98
CA ALA A 90 19.12 -0.02 -4.81
C ALA A 90 17.74 0.64 -5.08
N ALA A 91 17.55 1.23 -6.26
CA ALA A 91 16.27 1.84 -6.64
C ALA A 91 15.12 0.81 -6.68
N LYS A 92 15.35 -0.39 -7.21
CA LYS A 92 14.34 -1.46 -7.21
C LYS A 92 13.96 -1.91 -5.80
N ALA A 93 14.95 -2.04 -4.91
CA ALA A 93 14.70 -2.42 -3.51
C ALA A 93 13.86 -1.36 -2.77
N ASP A 94 14.10 -0.08 -3.03
CA ASP A 94 13.32 1.02 -2.44
C ASP A 94 11.87 1.07 -2.97
N GLU A 95 11.65 0.81 -4.26
CA GLU A 95 10.29 0.73 -4.83
C GLU A 95 9.49 -0.44 -4.25
N GLU A 96 10.10 -1.62 -4.11
CA GLU A 96 9.47 -2.79 -3.50
C GLU A 96 9.15 -2.55 -2.02
N ALA A 97 10.05 -1.89 -1.27
CA ALA A 97 9.80 -1.51 0.12
C ALA A 97 8.67 -0.48 0.25
N ALA A 98 8.57 0.49 -0.66
CA ALA A 98 7.50 1.47 -0.68
C ALA A 98 6.14 0.83 -0.98
N ALA A 99 6.09 -0.10 -1.95
CA ALA A 99 4.88 -0.86 -2.28
C ALA A 99 4.40 -1.71 -1.09
N ALA A 100 5.31 -2.40 -0.40
CA ALA A 100 5.00 -3.19 0.79
C ALA A 100 4.43 -2.33 1.93
N ARG A 101 5.01 -1.14 2.17
CA ARG A 101 4.51 -0.19 3.18
C ARG A 101 3.11 0.31 2.85
N LYS A 102 2.82 0.60 1.58
CA LYS A 102 1.50 1.07 1.14
C LYS A 102 0.44 -0.03 1.33
N ALA A 103 0.74 -1.27 0.94
CA ALA A 103 -0.15 -2.41 1.13
C ALA A 103 -0.45 -2.67 2.61
N ALA A 104 0.57 -2.59 3.48
CA ALA A 104 0.39 -2.75 4.92
C ALA A 104 -0.50 -1.66 5.54
N ALA A 105 -0.36 -0.41 5.08
CA ALA A 105 -1.18 0.71 5.54
C ALA A 105 -2.66 0.57 5.09
N GLU A 106 -2.90 0.11 3.87
CA GLU A 106 -4.26 -0.14 3.36
C GLU A 106 -4.94 -1.27 4.12
N LYS A 107 -4.24 -2.39 4.36
CA LYS A 107 -4.78 -3.49 5.18
C LYS A 107 -5.18 -3.02 6.58
N LYS A 108 -4.31 -2.25 7.25
CA LYS A 108 -4.61 -1.72 8.59
C LYS A 108 -5.85 -0.81 8.62
N LYS A 109 -6.09 -0.03 7.56
CA LYS A 109 -7.31 0.79 7.44
C LYS A 109 -8.56 -0.06 7.25
N ALA A 110 -8.48 -1.10 6.41
CA ALA A 110 -9.59 -2.02 6.17
C ALA A 110 -9.97 -2.78 7.45
N ASP A 111 -8.97 -3.30 8.18
CA ASP A 111 -9.20 -4.02 9.44
C ASP A 111 -9.87 -3.12 10.49
N LYS A 112 -9.46 -1.85 10.60
CA LYS A 112 -10.08 -0.90 11.51
C LYS A 112 -11.56 -0.65 11.18
N LEU A 113 -11.88 -0.51 9.89
CA LEU A 113 -13.24 -0.25 9.43
C LEU A 113 -14.16 -1.46 9.68
N ALA A 114 -13.65 -2.68 9.48
CA ALA A 114 -14.39 -3.90 9.78
C ALA A 114 -14.76 -4.01 11.28
N ILE A 115 -13.81 -3.71 12.17
CA ILE A 115 -14.05 -3.70 13.63
C ILE A 115 -15.11 -2.66 14.01
N GLU A 116 -15.07 -1.46 13.42
CA GLU A 116 -16.05 -0.41 13.68
C GLU A 116 -17.47 -0.79 13.21
N MET A 117 -17.58 -1.49 12.07
CA MET A 117 -18.85 -1.99 11.56
C MET A 117 -19.45 -3.09 12.44
N GLU A 118 -18.64 -4.07 12.85
CA GLU A 118 -19.10 -5.14 13.77
C GLU A 118 -19.56 -4.56 15.12
N ALA A 119 -18.80 -3.62 15.68
CA ALA A 119 -19.16 -2.97 16.93
C ALA A 119 -20.48 -2.18 16.83
N SER A 120 -20.76 -1.59 15.66
CA SER A 120 -22.00 -0.86 15.42
C SER A 120 -23.19 -1.80 15.26
N ALA A 121 -23.04 -2.91 14.54
CA ALA A 121 -24.07 -3.93 14.40
C ALA A 121 -24.50 -4.52 15.75
N VAL A 122 -23.53 -4.86 16.62
CA VAL A 122 -23.82 -5.37 17.96
C VAL A 122 -24.60 -4.37 18.82
N ARG A 123 -24.30 -3.06 18.69
CA ARG A 123 -25.04 -2.01 19.42
C ARG A 123 -26.48 -1.87 18.92
N ASP A 124 -26.70 -1.97 17.62
CA ASP A 124 -28.03 -1.86 17.03
C ASP A 124 -28.91 -3.08 17.35
N ASP A 125 -28.33 -4.28 17.37
CA ASP A 125 -29.00 -5.50 17.82
C ASP A 125 -29.39 -5.42 19.30
N ALA A 126 -28.47 -4.99 20.17
CA ALA A 126 -28.75 -4.82 21.60
C ALA A 126 -29.86 -3.79 21.85
N ARG A 127 -29.86 -2.67 21.12
CA ARG A 127 -30.90 -1.64 21.20
C ARG A 127 -32.25 -2.17 20.75
N SER A 128 -32.29 -2.95 19.68
CA SER A 128 -33.52 -3.54 19.15
C SER A 128 -34.10 -4.58 20.10
N ALA A 129 -33.26 -5.42 20.69
CA ALA A 129 -33.67 -6.38 21.73
C ALA A 129 -34.24 -5.68 22.97
N ALA A 130 -33.61 -4.59 23.44
CA ALA A 130 -34.11 -3.80 24.57
C ALA A 130 -35.49 -3.17 24.28
N LYS A 131 -35.70 -2.62 23.08
CA LYS A 131 -37.01 -2.10 22.67
C LYS A 131 -38.08 -3.18 22.63
N ALA A 132 -37.76 -4.36 22.11
CA ALA A 132 -38.69 -5.49 22.07
C ALA A 132 -39.06 -5.99 23.48
N ALA A 133 -38.10 -6.04 24.41
CA ALA A 133 -38.35 -6.39 25.81
C ALA A 133 -39.25 -5.38 26.51
N ALA A 134 -39.00 -4.07 26.33
CA ALA A 134 -39.83 -3.01 26.89
C ALA A 134 -41.28 -3.07 26.36
N ALA A 135 -41.47 -3.34 25.06
CA ALA A 135 -42.80 -3.48 24.46
C ALA A 135 -43.56 -4.69 25.02
N LYS A 136 -42.88 -5.82 25.26
CA LYS A 136 -43.50 -7.01 25.88
C LYS A 136 -43.94 -6.72 27.32
N GLN A 137 -43.12 -6.02 28.10
CA GLN A 137 -43.48 -5.65 29.47
C GLN A 137 -44.70 -4.72 29.49
N ALA A 138 -44.71 -3.68 28.65
CA ALA A 138 -45.85 -2.77 28.56
C ALA A 138 -47.16 -3.48 28.14
N ALA A 139 -47.08 -4.49 27.26
CA ALA A 139 -48.22 -5.30 26.88
C ALA A 139 -48.73 -6.18 28.04
N ALA A 140 -47.81 -6.77 28.81
CA ALA A 140 -48.14 -7.57 29.99
C ALA A 140 -48.79 -6.70 31.08
N ASP A 141 -48.24 -5.52 31.35
CA ASP A 141 -48.78 -4.57 32.34
C ASP A 141 -50.20 -4.13 31.95
N LYS A 142 -50.42 -3.84 30.66
CA LYS A 142 -51.75 -3.49 30.14
C LYS A 142 -52.75 -4.65 30.28
N ALA A 143 -52.33 -5.89 30.01
CA ALA A 143 -53.18 -7.07 30.17
C ALA A 143 -53.53 -7.32 31.65
N ALA A 144 -52.58 -7.13 32.56
CA ALA A 144 -52.81 -7.23 34.00
C ALA A 144 -53.85 -6.20 34.48
N LEU A 145 -53.72 -4.93 34.07
CA LEU A 145 -54.69 -3.88 34.40
C LEU A 145 -56.10 -4.21 33.90
N GLN A 146 -56.23 -4.78 32.70
CA GLN A 146 -57.53 -5.22 32.16
C GLN A 146 -58.11 -6.40 32.94
N ALA A 147 -57.28 -7.35 33.37
CA ALA A 147 -57.71 -8.47 34.20
C ALA A 147 -58.21 -8.01 35.57
N PHE A 148 -57.50 -7.08 36.23
CA PHE A 148 -57.95 -6.46 37.47
C PHE A 148 -59.28 -5.73 37.31
N ALA A 149 -59.45 -4.95 36.23
CA ALA A 149 -60.71 -4.26 35.96
C ALA A 149 -61.88 -5.23 35.73
N ARG A 150 -61.65 -6.34 35.01
CA ARG A 150 -62.67 -7.39 34.83
C ARG A 150 -63.03 -8.06 36.15
N ALA A 151 -62.04 -8.43 36.96
CA ALA A 151 -62.28 -9.05 38.26
C ALA A 151 -63.06 -8.11 39.21
N ALA A 152 -62.75 -6.82 39.20
CA ALA A 152 -63.49 -5.82 39.99
C ALA A 152 -64.94 -5.69 39.53
N ASN A 153 -65.18 -5.65 38.21
CA ASN A 153 -66.54 -5.60 37.65
C ASN A 153 -67.35 -6.87 37.94
N GLU A 154 -66.71 -8.05 37.87
CA GLU A 154 -67.36 -9.32 38.23
C GLU A 154 -67.70 -9.41 39.71
N ALA A 155 -66.83 -8.90 40.60
CA ALA A 155 -67.12 -8.81 42.03
C ALA A 155 -68.30 -7.88 42.31
N LEU A 156 -68.33 -6.70 41.68
CA LEU A 156 -69.45 -5.75 41.79
C LEU A 156 -70.76 -6.35 41.28
N ALA A 157 -70.73 -7.04 40.13
CA ALA A 157 -71.91 -7.71 39.58
C ALA A 157 -72.46 -8.80 40.52
N ARG A 158 -71.57 -9.55 41.20
CA ARG A 158 -71.98 -10.54 42.21
C ARG A 158 -72.60 -9.89 43.46
N GLU A 159 -72.08 -8.75 43.90
CA GLU A 159 -72.67 -8.00 45.02
C GLU A 159 -74.04 -7.41 44.66
N CYS A 160 -74.19 -6.84 43.46
CA CYS A 160 -75.49 -6.38 42.95
C CYS A 160 -76.51 -7.51 42.83
N ALA A 161 -76.08 -8.69 42.34
CA ALA A 161 -76.94 -9.86 42.27
C ALA A 161 -77.39 -10.34 43.67
N ARG A 162 -76.49 -10.34 44.66
CA ARG A 162 -76.82 -10.66 46.07
C ARG A 162 -77.80 -9.66 46.68
N ALA A 163 -77.62 -8.36 46.41
CA ALA A 163 -78.54 -7.32 46.86
C ALA A 163 -79.94 -7.48 46.23
N SER A 164 -80.00 -7.82 44.95
CA SER A 164 -81.26 -8.11 44.24
C SER A 164 -81.96 -9.35 44.80
N THR A 165 -81.26 -10.45 45.09
CA THR A 165 -81.87 -11.65 45.69
C THR A 165 -82.39 -11.40 47.11
N ASN A 166 -81.73 -10.54 47.89
CA ASN A 166 -82.21 -10.17 49.23
C ASN A 166 -83.45 -9.27 49.17
N SER A 167 -83.57 -8.41 48.16
CA SER A 167 -84.76 -7.57 47.92
C SER A 167 -85.97 -8.39 47.49
N VAL A 168 -85.79 -9.43 46.67
CA VAL A 168 -86.90 -10.33 46.29
C VAL A 168 -87.33 -11.21 47.47
N ALA A 169 -86.40 -11.60 48.35
CA ALA A 169 -86.74 -12.33 49.58
C ALA A 169 -87.47 -11.48 50.63
N SER A 170 -87.27 -10.15 50.66
CA SER A 170 -88.00 -9.26 51.55
C SER A 170 -89.40 -8.88 51.06
N ASP A 171 -89.69 -9.03 49.77
CA ASP A 171 -90.99 -8.70 49.17
C ASP A 171 -91.98 -9.89 49.13
N ILE A 172 -91.55 -11.09 49.53
CA ILE A 172 -92.45 -12.24 49.79
C ILE A 172 -92.82 -12.22 51.28
N TYR A 173 -93.61 -11.22 51.69
CA TYR A 173 -94.37 -11.27 52.93
C TYR A 173 -95.78 -11.78 52.61
N PHE A 174 -96.00 -13.08 52.80
CA PHE A 174 -97.35 -13.65 52.88
C PHE A 174 -97.75 -13.74 54.35
N GLU A 175 -98.49 -12.75 54.85
CA GLU A 175 -99.31 -12.92 56.06
C GLU A 175 -100.68 -12.29 55.84
N GLY A 176 -101.49 -13.00 55.04
CA GLY A 176 -102.94 -12.94 55.08
C GLY A 176 -103.47 -14.22 55.72
N ASP A 177 -104.46 -14.03 56.60
CA ASP A 177 -105.36 -15.03 57.21
C ASP A 177 -104.85 -15.86 58.41
N ASN A 178 -104.83 -15.20 59.57
CA ASN A 178 -105.26 -15.84 60.82
C ASN A 178 -106.80 -15.98 60.80
N LEU A 179 -107.26 -17.07 60.20
CA LEU A 179 -108.58 -17.65 60.43
C LEU A 179 -108.59 -18.35 61.79
N ILE A 180 -109.73 -18.22 62.48
CA ILE A 180 -110.27 -18.99 63.63
C ILE A 180 -110.15 -18.30 65.01
N ALA A 181 -111.32 -17.82 65.48
CA ALA A 181 -111.85 -18.21 66.79
C ALA A 181 -113.39 -18.12 66.74
N PHE A 182 -114.06 -19.27 66.78
CA PHE A 182 -115.47 -19.42 67.12
C PHE A 182 -115.54 -19.84 68.60
N ASP A 183 -116.25 -19.05 69.41
CA ASP A 183 -117.25 -19.51 70.38
C ASP A 183 -118.36 -18.44 70.44
#